data_AF-A0A3D4Z244-F1
#
_entry.id   AF-A0A3D4Z244-F1
#
_cell.length_a   1.000
_cell.length_b   1.000
_cell.length_c   1.000
_cell.angle_alpha   90.00
_cell.angle_beta   90.00
_cell.angle_gamma   90.00
#
_symmetry.space_group_name_H-M   'P 1'
#
loop_
_entity.id
_entity.type
_entity.pdbx_description
1 polymer ?
#
loop_
_entity_poly.entity_id
_entity_poly.type
_entity_poly.pdbx_seq_one_letter_code
_entity_poly.pdbx_strand_id
1 'polypeptide(L)'
;SEEQDFYLVTDLGILDIVSRVEGVGDYYDVLQNSEEIDMYGGKCRIIGIADLIQSKKKLGRHRDLLTVMELEAIREEKNSNDAED
;
A
#
# COMPACT_ATOMS: atom_id res chain seq x y z
N SER A 1 -17.77 -12.63 -9.77
CA SER A 1 -16.51 -12.92 -10.49
C SER A 1 -15.60 -13.60 -9.50
N GLU A 2 -14.88 -14.65 -9.90
CA GLU A 2 -13.88 -15.24 -9.02
C GLU A 2 -12.72 -14.24 -8.88
N GLU A 3 -12.44 -13.84 -7.63
CA GLU A 3 -11.26 -13.06 -7.27
C GLU A 3 -10.04 -13.96 -7.52
N GLN A 4 -9.24 -13.65 -8.54
CA GLN A 4 -8.09 -14.46 -8.93
C GLN A 4 -6.81 -13.64 -8.78
N ASP A 5 -6.00 -14.05 -7.81
CA ASP A 5 -4.64 -13.56 -7.64
C ASP A 5 -3.69 -14.39 -8.52
N PHE A 6 -2.72 -13.72 -9.13
CA PHE A 6 -1.70 -14.37 -9.96
C PHE A 6 -0.40 -13.59 -9.92
N TYR A 7 0.65 -14.18 -10.47
CA TYR A 7 1.93 -13.50 -10.60
C TYR A 7 2.40 -13.54 -12.05
N LEU A 8 3.16 -12.52 -12.45
CA LEU A 8 3.85 -12.46 -13.72
C LEU A 8 5.34 -12.65 -13.48
N VAL A 9 6.00 -13.42 -14.34
CA VAL A 9 7.46 -13.45 -14.40
C VAL A 9 7.88 -12.43 -15.44
N THR A 10 8.70 -11.48 -15.02
CA THR A 10 9.24 -10.42 -15.87
C THR A 10 10.76 -10.50 -15.88
N ASP A 11 11.40 -9.79 -16.81
CA ASP A 11 12.87 -9.69 -16.85
C ASP A 11 13.45 -9.03 -15.59
N LEU A 12 12.63 -8.30 -14.81
CA LEU A 12 13.02 -7.64 -13.56
C LEU A 12 12.62 -8.44 -12.30
N GLY A 13 12.00 -9.61 -12.46
CA GLY A 13 11.56 -10.45 -11.36
C GLY A 13 10.05 -10.73 -11.36
N ILE A 14 9.55 -11.23 -10.23
CA ILE A 14 8.16 -11.61 -10.05
C ILE A 14 7.32 -10.38 -9.70
N LEU A 15 6.20 -10.20 -10.38
CA LEU A 15 5.20 -9.18 -10.11
C LEU A 15 3.90 -9.85 -9.65
N ASP A 16 3.51 -9.61 -8.40
CA ASP A 16 2.25 -10.10 -7.85
C ASP A 16 1.09 -9.19 -8.30
N ILE A 17 0.00 -9.81 -8.75
CA ILE A 17 -1.27 -9.15 -9.09
C ILE A 17 -2.34 -9.72 -8.18
N VAL A 18 -2.83 -8.85 -7.29
CA VAL A 18 -3.86 -9.19 -6.31
C VAL A 18 -5.16 -8.49 -6.66
N SER A 19 -6.26 -9.21 -6.54
CA SER A 19 -7.61 -8.74 -6.81
C SER A 19 -8.20 -7.94 -5.65
N ARG A 20 -7.72 -8.19 -4.44
CA ARG A 20 -8.15 -7.55 -3.19
C ARG A 20 -6.96 -7.33 -2.25
N VAL A 21 -6.96 -6.18 -1.58
CA VAL A 21 -6.02 -5.87 -0.50
C VAL A 21 -6.72 -6.16 0.83
N GLU A 22 -6.25 -7.17 1.55
CA GLU A 22 -6.80 -7.55 2.86
C GLU A 22 -6.84 -6.34 3.79
N GLY A 23 -8.00 -6.09 4.40
CA GLY A 23 -8.23 -4.95 5.29
C GLY A 23 -8.66 -3.66 4.59
N VAL A 24 -8.49 -3.52 3.28
CA VAL A 24 -8.86 -2.32 2.51
C VAL A 24 -10.03 -2.60 1.59
N GLY A 25 -9.83 -3.43 0.56
CA GLY A 25 -10.87 -3.65 -0.45
C GLY A 25 -10.32 -4.01 -1.82
N ASP A 26 -11.14 -3.80 -2.84
CA ASP A 26 -10.76 -4.01 -4.24
C ASP A 26 -9.95 -2.83 -4.80
N TYR A 27 -9.64 -2.87 -6.11
CA TYR A 27 -8.89 -1.81 -6.77
C TYR A 27 -9.50 -0.41 -6.59
N TYR A 28 -10.82 -0.28 -6.68
CA TYR A 28 -11.49 1.01 -6.57
C TYR A 28 -11.45 1.54 -5.14
N ASP A 29 -11.56 0.65 -4.15
CA ASP A 29 -11.41 1.01 -2.73
C ASP A 29 -9.99 1.57 -2.47
N VAL A 30 -8.95 0.88 -2.95
CA VAL A 30 -7.55 1.33 -2.81
C VAL A 30 -7.28 2.61 -3.60
N LEU A 31 -7.89 2.77 -4.78
CA LEU A 31 -7.69 3.93 -5.63
C LEU A 31 -8.13 5.23 -4.96
N GLN A 32 -9.20 5.19 -4.14
CA GLN A 32 -9.77 6.37 -3.47
C GLN A 32 -8.76 7.13 -2.61
N ASN A 33 -7.88 6.41 -1.89
CA ASN A 33 -6.89 6.99 -0.99
C ASN A 33 -5.46 6.85 -1.52
N SER A 34 -5.30 6.53 -2.81
CA SER A 34 -3.99 6.37 -3.43
C SER A 34 -3.28 7.72 -3.65
N GLU A 35 -1.97 7.72 -3.47
CA GLU A 35 -1.09 8.86 -3.73
C GLU A 35 -0.42 8.70 -5.10
N GLU A 36 -0.26 9.79 -5.85
CA GLU A 36 0.47 9.78 -7.14
C GLU A 36 1.94 10.14 -6.91
N ILE A 37 2.84 9.35 -7.47
CA ILE A 37 4.28 9.57 -7.44
C ILE A 37 4.86 9.59 -8.86
N ASP A 38 5.95 10.34 -9.04
CA ASP A 38 6.75 10.27 -10.26
C ASP A 38 7.73 9.10 -10.16
N MET A 39 7.60 8.13 -11.08
CA MET A 39 8.55 7.05 -11.25
C MET A 39 9.29 7.19 -12.59
N TYR A 40 10.38 6.44 -12.76
CA TYR A 40 11.18 6.46 -13.99
C TYR A 40 10.35 6.24 -15.28
N GLY A 41 9.23 5.50 -15.19
CA GLY A 41 8.31 5.22 -16.30
C GLY A 41 7.11 6.18 -16.42
N GLY A 42 7.04 7.25 -15.61
CA GLY A 42 5.92 8.19 -15.55
C GLY A 42 5.19 8.18 -14.22
N LYS A 43 3.99 8.78 -14.21
CA LYS A 43 3.13 8.88 -13.03
C LYS A 43 2.57 7.52 -12.65
N CYS A 44 2.74 7.14 -11.38
CA CYS A 44 2.25 5.89 -10.81
C CYS A 44 1.45 6.17 -9.53
N ARG A 45 0.40 5.38 -9.29
CA ARG A 45 -0.36 5.45 -8.04
C ARG A 45 0.12 4.38 -7.07
N ILE A 46 0.32 4.79 -5.82
CA ILE A 46 0.68 3.91 -4.71
C ILE A 46 -0.41 3.93 -3.65
N ILE A 47 -0.56 2.84 -2.91
CA ILE A 47 -1.46 2.78 -1.75
C ILE A 47 -1.07 3.85 -0.73
N GLY A 48 -2.06 4.59 -0.23
CA GLY A 48 -1.83 5.60 0.81
C GLY A 48 -1.40 4.98 2.14
N ILE A 49 -0.69 5.75 2.96
CA ILE A 49 -0.10 5.24 4.20
C ILE A 49 -1.14 4.69 5.20
N ALA A 50 -2.32 5.29 5.27
CA ALA A 50 -3.40 4.85 6.15
C ALA A 50 -3.93 3.45 5.78
N ASP A 51 -4.21 3.24 4.49
CA ASP A 51 -4.70 1.96 3.96
C ASP A 51 -3.62 0.87 4.05
N LEU A 52 -2.35 1.24 3.83
CA LEU A 52 -1.23 0.32 4.00
C LEU A 52 -1.12 -0.18 5.46
N ILE A 53 -1.23 0.73 6.44
CA ILE A 53 -1.25 0.37 7.87
C ILE A 53 -2.43 -0.56 8.17
N GLN A 54 -3.62 -0.24 7.67
CA GLN A 54 -4.82 -1.07 7.88
C GLN A 54 -4.62 -2.48 7.34
N SER A 55 -4.06 -2.61 6.13
CA SER A 55 -3.79 -3.91 5.52
C SER A 55 -2.79 -4.74 6.32
N LYS A 56 -1.68 -4.10 6.75
CA LYS A 56 -0.64 -4.77 7.53
C LYS A 56 -1.14 -5.24 8.90
N LYS A 57 -1.97 -4.44 9.58
CA LYS A 57 -2.66 -4.85 10.82
C LYS A 57 -3.56 -6.06 10.61
N LYS A 58 -4.29 -6.11 9.48
CA LYS A 58 -5.20 -7.22 9.16
C LYS A 58 -4.46 -8.52 8.87
N LEU A 59 -3.35 -8.45 8.12
CA LEU A 59 -2.51 -9.62 7.82
C LEU A 59 -1.82 -10.19 9.05
N GLY A 60 -1.36 -9.32 9.98
CA GLY A 60 -0.93 -9.70 11.32
C GLY A 60 0.26 -10.67 11.39
N ARG A 61 1.03 -10.86 10.31
CA ARG A 61 2.24 -11.70 10.35
C ARG A 61 3.29 -11.01 11.21
N HIS A 62 4.21 -11.79 11.80
CA HIS A 62 5.23 -11.25 12.71
C HIS A 62 6.01 -10.05 12.13
N ARG A 63 6.37 -10.10 10.85
CA ARG A 63 7.06 -8.98 10.16
C ARG A 63 6.13 -7.79 9.87
N ASP A 64 4.84 -8.04 9.61
CA ASP A 64 3.88 -6.97 9.35
C ASP A 64 3.66 -6.11 10.60
N LEU A 65 3.70 -6.68 11.81
CA LEU A 65 3.56 -5.92 13.05
C LEU A 65 4.70 -4.90 13.26
N LEU A 66 5.94 -5.26 12.92
CA LEU A 66 7.07 -4.34 12.97
C LEU A 66 6.89 -3.22 11.94
N THR A 67 6.51 -3.57 10.70
CA THR A 67 6.24 -2.59 9.64
C THR A 67 5.10 -1.64 10.00
N VAL A 68 4.05 -2.11 10.71
CA VAL A 68 2.98 -1.22 11.20
C VAL A 68 3.56 -0.14 12.11
N MET A 69 4.45 -0.49 13.05
CA MET A 69 5.04 0.49 13.96
C MET A 69 5.85 1.55 13.19
N GLU A 70 6.64 1.13 12.20
CA GLU A 70 7.43 2.03 11.35
C GLU A 70 6.54 2.98 10.53
N LEU A 71 5.47 2.45 9.93
CA LEU A 71 4.53 3.24 9.15
C LEU A 71 3.74 4.24 9.99
N GLU A 72 3.35 3.88 11.22
CA GLU A 72 2.69 4.79 12.16
C GLU A 72 3.61 5.97 12.52
N ALA A 73 4.89 5.71 12.79
CA ALA A 73 5.88 6.76 13.05
C ALA A 73 6.06 7.71 11.85
N ILE A 74 6.17 7.16 10.62
CA ILE A 74 6.25 7.98 9.40
C ILE A 74 5.00 8.85 9.24
N ARG A 75 3.82 8.32 9.55
CA ARG A 75 2.56 9.08 9.46
C ARG A 75 2.50 10.22 10.47
N GLU A 76 2.97 10.00 11.69
CA GLU A 76 3.06 11.03 12.72
C GLU A 76 4.01 12.17 12.32
N GLU A 77 5.16 11.84 11.72
CA GLU A 77 6.10 12.84 11.20
C GLU A 77 5.48 13.66 10.06
N LYS A 78 4.81 13.01 9.09
CA LYS A 78 4.11 13.71 8.01
C LYS A 78 3.07 14.69 8.53
N ASN A 79 2.22 14.25 9.47
CA ASN A 79 1.17 15.09 10.05
C ASN A 79 1.72 16.27 10.85
N SER A 80 2.92 16.13 11.45
CA SER A 80 3.57 17.20 12.20
C SER A 80 4.13 18.27 11.25
N ASN A 81 4.69 17.86 10.11
CA ASN A 81 5.20 18.79 9.10
C ASN A 81 4.06 19.56 8.41
N ASP A 82 2.91 18.93 8.16
CA ASP A 82 1.75 19.60 7.54
C ASP A 82 1.07 20.63 8.47
N ALA A 83 1.37 20.60 9.78
CA ALA A 83 0.81 21.52 10.77
C ALA A 83 1.66 22.79 10.98
N GLU A 84 2.87 22.84 10.41
CA GLU A 84 3.81 23.97 10.52
C GLU A 84 3.84 24.85 9.25
N ASP A 85 3.16 24.43 8.16
CA ASP A 85 2.89 25.21 6.93
C ASP A 85 1.48 25.83 6.92
#